data_AF-A0A2S9SJS1-F1
#
_entry.id   AF-A0A2S9SJS1-F1
#
_cell.length_a   1.000
_cell.length_b   1.000
_cell.length_c   1.000
_cell.angle_alpha   90.00
_cell.angle_beta   90.00
_cell.angle_gamma   90.00
#
_symmetry.space_group_name_H-M   'P 1'
#
loop_
_entity.id
_entity.type
_entity.pdbx_description
1 polymer ?
#
loop_
_entity_poly.entity_id
_entity_poly.type
_entity_poly.pdbx_seq_one_letter_code
_entity_poly.pdbx_strand_id
1 'polypeptide(L)'
;MLGALTGAYLLLHLPEDAFITIVPVLLVLALLLVIFQPMLQRLLRDRAMRSAEEAAPAPDAGGPAGPPSMSIGRHIAVFIAVYATAVYGGYFAAAQGIIVIALLGMLRPGTRQRINGAKNVLVLVVNTVAASIYVIVGFDRINWMAAGLIAAGSLIGGYLGARVGRKFSPVLLR
;
A
#
# COMPACT_ATOMS: atom_id res chain seq x y z
N MET A 1 -6.90 -3.38 -9.52
CA MET A 1 -6.57 -4.32 -10.63
C MET A 1 -5.99 -3.59 -11.82
N LEU A 2 -6.71 -2.63 -12.44
CA LEU A 2 -6.20 -1.87 -13.59
C LEU A 2 -4.79 -1.29 -13.37
N GLY A 3 -4.55 -0.61 -12.24
CA GLY A 3 -3.20 -0.11 -11.93
C GLY A 3 -2.15 -1.22 -11.88
N ALA A 4 -2.46 -2.37 -11.27
CA ALA A 4 -1.54 -3.50 -11.20
C ALA A 4 -1.21 -4.08 -12.59
N LEU A 5 -2.21 -4.15 -13.49
CA LEU A 5 -2.00 -4.54 -14.89
C LEU A 5 -1.05 -3.57 -15.59
N THR A 6 -1.28 -2.26 -15.44
CA THR A 6 -0.39 -1.23 -16.01
C THR A 6 1.02 -1.35 -15.45
N GLY A 7 1.18 -1.50 -14.12
CA GLY A 7 2.48 -1.65 -13.48
C GLY A 7 3.24 -2.88 -13.98
N ALA A 8 2.54 -4.02 -14.11
CA ALA A 8 3.15 -5.25 -14.60
C ALA A 8 3.52 -5.15 -16.08
N TYR A 9 2.66 -4.52 -16.89
CA TYR A 9 2.94 -4.21 -18.28
C TYR A 9 4.18 -3.33 -18.43
N LEU A 10 4.29 -2.26 -17.63
CA LEU A 10 5.44 -1.36 -17.62
C LEU A 10 6.72 -2.12 -17.29
N LEU A 11 6.70 -3.02 -16.30
CA LEU A 11 7.90 -3.78 -15.95
C LEU A 11 8.38 -4.67 -17.11
N LEU A 12 7.45 -5.28 -17.83
CA LEU A 12 7.78 -6.19 -18.91
C LEU A 12 8.22 -5.50 -20.21
N HIS A 13 7.83 -4.24 -20.41
CA HIS A 13 8.09 -3.50 -21.65
C HIS A 13 9.09 -2.35 -21.50
N LEU A 14 9.43 -1.92 -20.28
CA LEU A 14 10.50 -0.95 -20.08
C LEU A 14 11.86 -1.57 -20.44
N PRO A 15 12.77 -0.79 -21.04
CA PRO A 15 14.13 -1.25 -21.28
C PRO A 15 14.86 -1.53 -19.97
N GLU A 16 15.79 -2.46 -20.01
CA GLU A 16 16.58 -2.90 -18.84
C GLU A 16 17.32 -1.72 -18.18
N ASP A 17 17.86 -0.79 -18.97
CA ASP A 17 18.54 0.41 -18.47
C ASP A 17 17.63 1.30 -17.60
N ALA A 18 16.36 1.42 -17.97
CA ALA A 18 15.39 2.18 -17.18
C ALA A 18 15.14 1.49 -15.84
N PHE A 19 15.04 0.16 -15.81
CA PHE A 19 14.88 -0.60 -14.58
C PHE A 19 16.09 -0.44 -13.66
N ILE A 20 17.31 -0.61 -14.19
CA ILE A 20 18.56 -0.47 -13.41
C ILE A 20 18.70 0.94 -12.83
N THR A 21 18.23 1.97 -13.53
CA THR A 21 18.26 3.36 -13.07
C THR A 21 17.18 3.66 -12.02
N ILE A 22 15.96 3.15 -12.22
CA ILE A 22 14.79 3.47 -11.40
C ILE A 22 14.79 2.70 -10.08
N VAL A 23 15.17 1.42 -10.09
CA VAL A 23 15.09 0.54 -8.91
C VAL A 23 15.86 1.06 -7.70
N PRO A 24 17.11 1.56 -7.81
CA PRO A 24 17.83 2.13 -6.67
C PRO A 24 17.09 3.31 -6.05
N VAL A 25 16.51 4.19 -6.87
CA VAL A 25 15.73 5.34 -6.40
C VAL A 25 14.47 4.86 -5.67
N LEU A 26 13.76 3.86 -6.22
CA LEU A 26 12.58 3.27 -5.58
C LEU A 26 12.94 2.57 -4.26
N LEU A 27 14.10 1.91 -4.17
CA LEU A 27 14.58 1.30 -2.93
C LEU A 27 14.88 2.33 -1.85
N VAL A 28 15.59 3.41 -2.20
CA VAL A 28 15.86 4.51 -1.27
C VAL A 28 14.54 5.13 -0.81
N LEU A 29 13.61 5.41 -1.73
CA LEU A 29 12.30 5.94 -1.39
C LEU A 29 11.52 4.99 -0.48
N ALA A 30 11.50 3.69 -0.78
CA ALA A 30 10.84 2.68 0.04
C ALA A 30 11.45 2.60 1.44
N LEU A 31 12.78 2.64 1.55
CA LEU A 31 13.49 2.65 2.83
C LEU A 31 13.14 3.91 3.65
N LEU A 32 13.20 5.09 3.04
CA LEU A 32 12.79 6.33 3.69
C LEU A 32 11.33 6.23 4.16
N LEU A 33 10.44 5.71 3.33
CA LEU A 33 9.02 5.57 3.65
C LEU A 33 8.77 4.57 4.79
N VAL A 34 9.61 3.53 4.92
CA VAL A 34 9.63 2.60 6.07
C VAL A 34 10.13 3.29 7.33
N ILE A 35 11.25 4.03 7.26
CA ILE A 35 11.84 4.74 8.40
C ILE A 35 10.88 5.82 8.93
N PHE A 36 10.30 6.61 8.03
CA PHE A 36 9.38 7.70 8.36
C PHE A 36 7.92 7.25 8.47
N GLN A 37 7.63 5.96 8.32
CA GLN A 37 6.29 5.38 8.48
C GLN A 37 5.56 5.90 9.73
N PRO A 38 6.13 5.87 10.96
CA PRO A 38 5.41 6.32 12.16
C PRO A 38 5.06 7.81 12.11
N MET A 39 5.91 8.66 11.56
CA MET A 39 5.65 10.10 11.41
C MET A 39 4.58 10.36 10.35
N LEU A 40 4.69 9.70 9.19
CA LEU A 40 3.72 9.82 8.10
C LEU A 40 2.33 9.36 8.55
N GLN A 41 2.25 8.27 9.32
CA GLN A 41 1.00 7.79 9.89
C GLN A 41 0.39 8.75 10.91
N ARG A 42 1.20 9.49 11.69
CA ARG A 42 0.69 10.52 12.61
C ARG A 42 0.13 11.72 11.84
N LEU A 43 0.94 12.30 10.95
CA LEU A 43 0.55 13.48 10.17
C LEU A 43 -0.73 13.26 9.34
N LEU A 44 -0.86 12.09 8.72
CA LEU A 44 -2.03 11.77 7.91
C LEU A 44 -3.27 11.45 8.75
N ARG A 45 -3.11 10.91 9.97
CA ARG A 45 -4.22 10.74 10.91
C ARG A 45 -4.75 12.09 11.37
N ASP A 46 -3.85 13.02 11.70
CA ASP A 46 -4.24 14.35 12.18
C ASP A 46 -4.99 15.12 11.08
N ARG A 47 -4.56 15.00 9.82
CA ARG A 47 -5.29 15.55 8.67
C ARG A 47 -6.63 14.86 8.41
N ALA A 48 -6.68 13.53 8.49
CA ALA A 48 -7.92 12.78 8.29
C ALA A 48 -8.98 13.10 9.36
N MET A 49 -8.56 13.33 10.61
CA MET A 49 -9.44 13.79 11.70
C MET A 49 -9.97 15.20 11.43
N ARG A 50 -9.09 16.15 11.06
CA ARG A 50 -9.52 17.52 10.71
C ARG A 50 -10.51 17.56 9.55
N SER A 51 -10.27 16.77 8.50
CA SER A 51 -11.21 16.69 7.37
C SER A 51 -12.51 15.93 7.70
N ALA A 52 -12.54 15.11 8.76
CA ALA A 52 -13.77 14.48 9.24
C ALA A 52 -14.57 15.43 10.14
N GLU A 53 -13.89 16.29 10.89
CA GLU A 53 -14.47 17.34 11.74
C GLU A 53 -15.05 18.48 10.89
N GLU A 54 -14.37 18.92 9.83
CA GLU A 54 -14.93 19.86 8.83
C GLU A 54 -16.11 19.28 8.03
N ALA A 55 -16.21 17.96 7.92
CA ALA A 55 -17.31 17.28 7.24
C ALA A 55 -18.45 16.88 8.19
N ALA A 56 -18.34 17.19 9.49
CA ALA A 56 -19.40 16.96 10.46
C ALA A 56 -20.57 17.93 10.16
N PRO A 57 -21.81 17.44 10.02
CA PRO A 57 -22.97 18.31 9.85
C PRO A 57 -23.12 19.25 11.05
N ALA A 58 -23.57 20.48 10.82
CA ALA A 58 -23.99 21.38 11.90
C ALA A 58 -25.04 20.68 12.79
N PRO A 59 -25.10 20.96 14.11
CA PRO A 59 -25.87 20.16 15.07
C PRO A 59 -27.40 20.11 14.91
N ASP A 60 -27.99 20.70 13.87
CA ASP A 60 -29.39 21.12 13.88
C ASP A 60 -30.32 20.42 12.86
N ALA A 61 -29.96 19.23 12.34
CA ALA A 61 -30.85 18.48 11.45
C ALA A 61 -31.06 17.02 11.91
N GLY A 62 -32.10 16.78 12.71
CA GLY A 62 -32.54 15.48 13.21
C GLY A 62 -33.13 14.53 12.14
N GLY A 63 -32.52 14.43 10.96
CA GLY A 63 -32.83 13.45 9.92
C GLY A 63 -31.82 12.29 9.91
N PRO A 64 -32.17 11.10 9.38
CA PRO A 64 -31.24 9.99 9.26
C PRO A 64 -30.00 10.45 8.47
N ALA A 65 -28.83 10.39 9.11
CA ALA A 65 -27.58 10.83 8.54
C ALA A 65 -27.29 10.08 7.23
N GLY A 66 -27.58 10.72 6.10
CA GLY A 66 -27.12 10.26 4.79
C GLY A 66 -25.60 10.20 4.75
N PRO A 67 -24.99 9.32 3.94
CA PRO A 67 -23.54 9.26 3.84
C PRO A 67 -23.00 10.65 3.44
N PRO A 68 -21.94 11.16 4.10
CA PRO A 68 -21.39 12.47 3.78
C PRO A 68 -21.01 12.50 2.29
N SER A 69 -21.55 13.45 1.54
CA SER A 69 -21.28 13.56 0.11
C SER A 69 -19.83 14.06 -0.07
N MET A 70 -18.94 13.14 -0.45
CA MET A 70 -17.58 13.50 -0.83
C MET A 70 -17.62 14.38 -2.09
N SER A 71 -16.93 15.53 -2.05
CA SER A 71 -16.72 16.37 -3.24
C SER A 71 -16.12 15.54 -4.39
N ILE A 72 -16.59 15.79 -5.62
CA ILE A 72 -16.13 15.13 -6.85
C ILE A 72 -14.59 15.19 -6.96
N GLY A 73 -13.98 16.32 -6.61
CA GLY A 73 -12.52 16.48 -6.63
C GLY A 73 -11.80 15.51 -5.68
N ARG A 74 -12.39 15.25 -4.50
CA ARG A 74 -11.84 14.29 -3.53
C ARG A 74 -11.96 12.86 -4.04
N HIS A 75 -13.08 12.49 -4.67
CA HIS A 75 -13.23 11.18 -5.30
C HIS A 75 -12.18 10.94 -6.39
N ILE A 76 -11.96 11.93 -7.26
CA ILE A 76 -10.95 11.84 -8.33
C ILE A 76 -9.55 11.69 -7.73
N ALA A 77 -9.20 12.50 -6.74
CA ALA A 77 -7.89 12.43 -6.09
C ALA A 77 -7.63 11.06 -5.44
N VAL A 78 -8.63 10.52 -4.75
CA VAL A 78 -8.58 9.17 -4.16
C VAL A 78 -8.40 8.11 -5.23
N PHE A 79 -9.17 8.18 -6.31
CA PHE A 79 -9.07 7.22 -7.41
C PHE A 79 -7.67 7.23 -8.03
N ILE A 80 -7.13 8.42 -8.33
CA ILE A 80 -5.77 8.58 -8.85
C ILE A 80 -4.75 7.99 -7.87
N ALA A 81 -4.87 8.28 -6.58
CA ALA A 81 -3.95 7.77 -5.57
C ALA A 81 -4.00 6.23 -5.45
N VAL A 82 -5.20 5.63 -5.46
CA VAL A 82 -5.38 4.16 -5.46
C VAL A 82 -4.79 3.55 -6.72
N TYR A 83 -5.07 4.15 -7.88
CA TYR A 83 -4.56 3.70 -9.17
C TYR A 83 -3.03 3.74 -9.20
N ALA A 84 -2.42 4.88 -8.87
CA ALA A 84 -0.97 5.06 -8.83
C ALA A 84 -0.29 4.10 -7.84
N THR A 85 -0.91 3.89 -6.66
CA THR A 85 -0.43 2.91 -5.68
C THR A 85 -0.45 1.50 -6.26
N ALA A 86 -1.50 1.13 -7.00
CA ALA A 86 -1.58 -0.17 -7.66
C ALA A 86 -0.61 -0.30 -8.85
N VAL A 87 -0.33 0.77 -9.60
CA VAL A 87 0.71 0.78 -10.66
C VAL A 87 2.08 0.53 -10.05
N TYR A 88 2.44 1.27 -9.01
CA TYR A 88 3.67 1.07 -8.28
C TYR A 88 3.77 -0.34 -7.72
N GLY A 89 2.68 -0.82 -7.13
CA GLY A 89 2.54 -2.18 -6.63
C GLY A 89 2.76 -3.26 -7.68
N GLY A 90 2.18 -3.07 -8.86
CA GLY A 90 2.34 -3.97 -9.98
C GLY A 90 3.68 -3.87 -10.70
N TYR A 91 4.52 -2.88 -10.40
CA TYR A 91 5.85 -2.70 -11.01
C TYR A 91 6.98 -3.15 -10.07
N PHE A 92 6.96 -2.74 -8.80
CA PHE A 92 8.06 -2.97 -7.85
C PHE A 92 7.62 -3.47 -6.46
N ALA A 93 6.40 -3.17 -6.03
CA ALA A 93 5.78 -3.65 -4.78
C ALA A 93 6.48 -3.32 -3.43
N ALA A 94 7.69 -2.74 -3.41
CA ALA A 94 8.40 -2.47 -2.16
C ALA A 94 7.69 -1.42 -1.27
N ALA A 95 7.59 -1.66 0.03
CA ALA A 95 6.90 -0.76 0.97
C ALA A 95 5.45 -0.36 0.60
N GLN A 96 4.82 -1.02 -0.39
CA GLN A 96 3.47 -0.70 -0.88
C GLN A 96 2.44 -0.67 0.26
N GLY A 97 2.56 -1.58 1.23
CA GLY A 97 1.64 -1.67 2.35
C GLY A 97 1.54 -0.39 3.19
N ILE A 98 2.61 0.41 3.26
CA ILE A 98 2.62 1.67 4.00
C ILE A 98 1.82 2.73 3.23
N ILE A 99 1.99 2.79 1.91
CA ILE A 99 1.21 3.67 1.01
C ILE A 99 -0.28 3.33 1.12
N VAL A 100 -0.62 2.04 1.09
CA VAL A 100 -2.02 1.57 1.23
C VAL A 100 -2.58 1.92 2.62
N ILE A 101 -1.83 1.74 3.71
CA ILE A 101 -2.27 2.14 5.05
C ILE A 101 -2.49 3.66 5.14
N ALA A 102 -1.57 4.45 4.58
CA ALA A 102 -1.67 5.90 4.52
C ALA A 102 -2.95 6.34 3.79
N LEU A 103 -3.20 5.75 2.62
CA LEU A 103 -4.37 6.03 1.79
C LEU A 103 -5.68 5.61 2.49
N LEU A 104 -5.72 4.40 3.05
CA LEU A 104 -6.89 3.90 3.79
C LEU A 104 -7.18 4.73 5.05
N GLY A 105 -6.13 5.19 5.74
CA GLY A 105 -6.26 6.07 6.90
C GLY A 105 -6.90 7.42 6.58
N MET A 106 -6.71 7.93 5.35
CA MET A 106 -7.36 9.16 4.87
C MET A 106 -8.82 8.96 4.42
N LEU A 107 -9.16 7.73 4.03
CA LEU A 107 -10.46 7.39 3.43
C LEU A 107 -11.50 6.97 4.45
N ARG A 108 -11.10 6.20 5.46
CA ARG A 108 -12.04 5.60 6.42
C ARG A 108 -11.47 5.68 7.83
N PRO A 109 -12.03 6.54 8.69
CA PRO A 109 -11.81 6.41 10.13
C PRO A 109 -12.38 5.04 10.55
N GLY A 110 -11.53 4.17 11.05
CA GLY A 110 -11.90 2.81 11.40
C GLY A 110 -10.87 2.19 12.33
N THR A 111 -11.23 1.06 12.94
CA THR A 111 -10.30 0.36 13.83
C THR A 111 -9.05 -0.06 13.06
N ARG A 112 -7.90 -0.04 13.74
CA ARG A 112 -6.59 -0.42 13.15
C ARG A 112 -6.64 -1.79 12.46
N GLN A 113 -7.46 -2.71 12.99
CA GLN A 113 -7.65 -4.05 12.45
C GLN A 113 -8.36 -4.06 11.09
N ARG A 114 -9.38 -3.21 10.88
CA ARG A 114 -10.06 -3.11 9.58
C ARG A 114 -9.15 -2.51 8.50
N ILE A 115 -8.39 -1.48 8.85
CA ILE A 115 -7.41 -0.86 7.93
C ILE A 115 -6.32 -1.89 7.56
N ASN A 116 -5.80 -2.63 8.54
CA ASN A 116 -4.79 -3.65 8.28
C ASN A 116 -5.33 -4.82 7.44
N GLY A 117 -6.55 -5.28 7.71
CA GLY A 117 -7.22 -6.30 6.91
C GLY A 117 -7.41 -5.86 5.46
N ALA A 118 -7.97 -4.66 5.24
CA ALA A 118 -8.15 -4.10 3.91
C ALA A 118 -6.82 -3.92 3.16
N LYS A 119 -5.78 -3.46 3.85
CA LYS A 119 -4.43 -3.36 3.27
C LYS A 119 -3.93 -4.72 2.79
N ASN A 120 -4.04 -5.77 3.61
CA ASN A 120 -3.57 -7.10 3.21
C ASN A 120 -4.35 -7.64 2.01
N VAL A 121 -5.67 -7.43 1.94
CA VAL A 121 -6.47 -7.83 0.77
C VAL A 121 -6.07 -7.06 -0.49
N LEU A 122 -5.92 -5.73 -0.41
CA LEU A 122 -5.53 -4.91 -1.55
C LEU A 122 -4.14 -5.28 -2.07
N VAL A 123 -3.17 -5.41 -1.16
CA VAL A 123 -1.80 -5.83 -1.51
C VAL A 123 -1.80 -7.23 -2.10
N LEU A 124 -2.57 -8.16 -1.54
CA LEU A 124 -2.70 -9.51 -2.09
C LEU A 124 -3.24 -9.47 -3.52
N VAL A 125 -4.32 -8.73 -3.78
CA VAL A 125 -4.91 -8.62 -5.11
C VAL A 125 -3.92 -8.04 -6.11
N VAL A 126 -3.21 -6.95 -5.76
CA VAL A 126 -2.20 -6.33 -6.64
C VAL A 126 -1.06 -7.30 -6.93
N ASN A 127 -0.52 -7.93 -5.88
CA ASN A 127 0.62 -8.83 -6.00
C ASN A 127 0.25 -10.11 -6.75
N THR A 128 -0.94 -10.66 -6.55
CA THR A 128 -1.42 -11.83 -7.30
C THR A 128 -1.57 -11.50 -8.77
N VAL A 129 -2.14 -10.34 -9.13
CA VAL A 129 -2.23 -9.92 -10.53
C VAL A 129 -0.84 -9.77 -11.16
N ALA A 130 0.07 -9.07 -10.48
CA ALA A 130 1.43 -8.85 -10.98
C ALA A 130 2.19 -10.18 -11.13
N ALA A 131 2.16 -11.03 -10.10
CA ALA A 131 2.81 -12.33 -10.11
C ALA A 131 2.26 -13.23 -11.23
N SER A 132 0.94 -13.30 -11.41
CA SER A 132 0.34 -14.06 -12.51
C SER A 132 0.83 -13.57 -13.86
N ILE A 133 0.91 -12.25 -14.08
CA ILE A 133 1.42 -11.69 -15.33
C ILE A 133 2.89 -12.04 -15.53
N TYR A 134 3.74 -11.88 -14.52
CA TYR A 134 5.15 -12.21 -14.63
C TYR A 134 5.39 -13.70 -14.90
N VAL A 135 4.63 -14.58 -14.25
CA VAL A 135 4.72 -16.02 -14.46
C VAL A 135 4.22 -16.42 -15.85
N ILE A 136 3.17 -15.79 -16.37
CA ILE A 136 2.61 -16.14 -17.70
C ILE A 136 3.45 -15.54 -18.84
N VAL A 137 3.88 -14.29 -18.71
CA VAL A 137 4.50 -13.53 -19.81
C VAL A 137 6.03 -13.51 -19.72
N GLY A 138 6.60 -13.55 -18.52
CA GLY A 138 8.04 -13.47 -18.28
C GLY A 138 8.63 -14.76 -17.71
N PHE A 139 8.00 -15.92 -17.95
CA PHE A 139 8.37 -17.21 -17.37
C PHE A 139 9.86 -17.55 -17.53
N ASP A 140 10.39 -17.30 -18.72
CA ASP A 140 11.76 -17.54 -19.16
C ASP A 140 12.79 -16.60 -18.51
N ARG A 141 12.35 -15.42 -18.05
CA ARG A 141 13.19 -14.39 -17.42
C ARG A 141 13.30 -14.56 -15.90
N ILE A 142 12.53 -15.48 -15.31
CA ILE A 142 12.47 -15.69 -13.87
C ILE A 142 13.54 -16.70 -13.44
N ASN A 143 14.44 -16.28 -12.55
CA ASN A 143 15.29 -17.22 -11.82
C ASN A 143 14.46 -17.90 -10.71
N TRP A 144 13.93 -19.08 -11.01
CA TRP A 144 13.07 -19.85 -10.12
C TRP A 144 13.73 -20.28 -8.81
N MET A 145 15.04 -20.50 -8.81
CA MET A 145 15.79 -20.80 -7.59
C MET A 145 15.82 -19.58 -6.67
N ALA A 146 16.16 -18.40 -7.21
CA ALA A 146 16.12 -17.15 -6.45
C ALA A 146 14.70 -16.85 -5.94
N ALA A 147 13.68 -17.00 -6.78
CA ALA A 147 12.28 -16.80 -6.40
C ALA A 147 11.86 -17.73 -5.26
N GLY A 148 12.20 -19.02 -5.32
CA GLY A 148 11.93 -20.00 -4.28
C GLY A 148 12.63 -19.67 -2.95
N LEU A 149 13.90 -19.28 -3.00
CA LEU A 149 14.66 -18.86 -1.83
C LEU A 149 14.06 -17.60 -1.18
N ILE A 150 13.69 -16.60 -1.98
CA ILE A 150 13.05 -15.37 -1.50
C ILE A 150 11.69 -15.69 -0.88
N ALA A 151 10.89 -16.57 -1.49
CA ALA A 151 9.59 -16.98 -0.96
C ALA A 151 9.73 -17.69 0.40
N ALA A 152 10.61 -18.70 0.49
CA ALA A 152 10.87 -19.42 1.73
C ALA A 152 11.41 -18.48 2.83
N GLY A 153 12.41 -17.66 2.50
CA GLY A 153 12.98 -16.68 3.42
C GLY A 153 11.96 -15.66 3.92
N SER A 154 11.10 -15.16 3.03
CA SER A 154 10.04 -14.20 3.39
C SER A 154 8.96 -14.83 4.27
N LEU A 155 8.59 -16.09 4.03
CA LEU A 155 7.62 -16.81 4.86
C LEU A 155 8.18 -17.05 6.26
N ILE A 156 9.41 -17.57 6.36
CA ILE A 156 10.08 -17.83 7.64
C ILE A 156 10.31 -16.53 8.39
N GLY A 157 10.91 -15.53 7.74
CA GLY A 157 11.20 -14.22 8.31
C GLY A 157 9.94 -13.47 8.72
N GLY A 158 8.89 -13.52 7.90
CA GLY A 158 7.59 -12.92 8.21
C GLY A 158 6.90 -13.59 9.41
N TYR A 159 6.92 -14.92 9.48
CA TYR A 159 6.37 -15.67 10.61
C TYR A 159 7.13 -15.40 11.91
N LEU A 160 8.46 -15.54 11.88
CA LEU A 160 9.31 -15.30 13.05
C LEU A 160 9.25 -13.84 13.48
N GLY A 161 9.31 -12.91 12.55
CA GLY A 161 9.18 -11.47 12.80
C GLY A 161 7.85 -11.11 13.44
N ALA A 162 6.74 -11.67 12.98
CA ALA A 162 5.44 -11.48 13.62
C ALA A 162 5.37 -12.12 15.01
N ARG A 163 5.98 -13.30 15.19
CA ARG A 163 5.99 -14.02 16.46
C ARG A 163 6.82 -13.30 17.53
N VAL A 164 7.99 -12.79 17.16
CA VAL A 164 8.90 -12.05 18.05
C VAL A 164 8.43 -10.61 18.24
N GLY A 165 7.94 -9.95 17.19
CA GLY A 165 7.42 -8.57 17.24
C GLY A 165 6.28 -8.39 18.23
N ARG A 166 5.43 -9.41 18.43
CA ARG A 166 4.36 -9.40 19.44
C ARG A 166 4.86 -9.44 20.89
N LYS A 167 6.13 -9.77 21.13
CA LYS A 167 6.73 -9.87 22.48
C LYS A 167 7.41 -8.57 22.95
N PHE A 168 7.63 -7.60 22.06
CA PHE A 168 8.23 -6.33 22.45
C PHE A 168 7.21 -5.42 23.14
N SER A 169 7.56 -4.94 24.33
CA SER A 169 6.78 -3.98 25.12
C SER A 169 6.64 -2.65 24.37
N PRO A 170 5.49 -1.94 24.49
CA PRO A 170 5.24 -0.64 23.83
C PRO A 170 6.26 0.47 24.14
N VAL A 171 7.16 0.28 25.10
CA VAL A 171 8.25 1.21 25.44
C VAL A 171 9.43 1.12 24.46
N LEU A 172 9.70 -0.04 23.86
CA LEU A 172 10.76 -0.21 22.85
C LEU A 172 10.28 0.10 21.41
N LEU A 173 8.99 0.42 21.25
CA LEU A 173 8.31 0.68 19.96
C LEU A 173 7.93 2.17 19.78
N ARG A 174 8.41 3.08 20.64
CA ARG A 174 8.15 4.52 20.57
C ARG A 174 9.28 5.27 19.90
#